data_AF-J2ASD4-F1
#
_entry.id   AF-J2ASD4-F1
#
_cell.length_a   1.000
_cell.length_b   1.000
_cell.length_c   1.000
_cell.angle_alpha   90.00
_cell.angle_beta   90.00
_cell.angle_gamma   90.00
#
_symmetry.space_group_name_H-M   'P 1'
#
loop_
_entity.id
_entity.type
_entity.pdbx_description
1 polymer ?
#
loop_
_entity_poly.entity_id
_entity_poly.type
_entity_poly.pdbx_seq_one_letter_code
_entity_poly.pdbx_strand_id
1 'polypeptide(L)'
;MSREFLPGQVIDYPYLWAWQHERGETEGRKLRPICVVVAVRGANDGLTHLALLAITTQPPQAEDRLGSFRYRVSTGWPQRPQALLDRR
;
A
#
# COMPACT_ATOMS: atom_id res chain seq x y z
N MET A 1 20.25 9.84 -10.32
CA MET A 1 19.11 9.23 -11.04
C MET A 1 17.84 9.46 -10.22
N SER A 2 17.10 10.53 -10.50
CA SER A 2 15.76 10.70 -9.95
C SER A 2 14.84 9.70 -10.64
N ARG A 3 14.36 8.70 -9.90
CA ARG A 3 13.37 7.77 -10.41
C ARG A 3 12.05 8.52 -10.47
N GLU A 4 11.54 8.78 -11.67
CA GLU A 4 10.19 9.33 -11.82
C GLU A 4 9.18 8.24 -11.44
N PHE A 5 8.27 8.57 -10.53
CA PHE A 5 7.18 7.67 -10.14
C PHE A 5 6.01 7.91 -11.08
N LEU A 6 5.47 6.83 -11.65
CA LEU A 6 4.34 6.89 -12.56
C LEU A 6 3.05 6.44 -11.87
N PRO A 7 1.90 7.09 -12.12
CA PRO A 7 0.60 6.57 -11.71
C PRO A 7 0.39 5.13 -12.21
N GLY A 8 -0.12 4.26 -11.35
CA GLY A 8 -0.31 2.83 -11.60
C GLY A 8 0.93 1.96 -11.35
N GLN A 9 2.10 2.55 -11.08
CA GLN A 9 3.30 1.78 -10.79
C GLN A 9 3.21 1.10 -9.42
N VAL A 10 3.55 -0.18 -9.36
CA VAL A 10 3.72 -0.90 -8.09
C VAL A 10 5.18 -0.80 -7.66
N ILE A 11 5.41 -0.33 -6.44
CA ILE A 11 6.75 -0.21 -5.84
C ILE A 11 6.76 -0.90 -4.47
N ASP A 12 7.94 -1.35 -4.06
CA ASP A 12 8.17 -1.78 -2.68
C ASP A 12 8.40 -0.55 -1.80
N TYR A 13 7.59 -0.40 -0.77
CA TYR A 13 7.72 0.68 0.20
C TYR A 13 8.05 0.14 1.59
N PRO A 14 9.14 0.62 2.22
CA PRO A 14 9.48 0.29 3.59
C PRO A 14 8.45 0.93 4.54
N TYR A 15 7.42 0.18 4.90
CA TYR A 15 6.34 0.69 5.72
C TYR A 15 6.77 0.83 7.18
N LEU A 16 6.79 2.06 7.67
CA LEU A 16 7.08 2.40 9.05
C LEU A 16 5.79 2.36 9.87
N TRP A 17 5.74 1.49 10.88
CA TRP A 17 4.57 1.41 11.76
C TRP A 17 4.54 2.57 12.74
N ALA A 18 3.35 2.98 13.18
CA ALA A 18 3.19 4.07 14.16
C ALA A 18 4.02 3.83 15.44
N TRP A 19 4.00 2.62 15.99
CA TRP A 19 4.80 2.28 17.18
C TRP A 19 6.32 2.28 16.91
N GLN A 20 6.76 2.04 15.66
CA GLN A 20 8.17 2.17 15.29
C GLN A 20 8.59 3.63 15.23
N HIS A 21 7.72 4.47 14.65
CA HIS A 21 7.91 5.91 14.62
C HIS A 21 7.96 6.50 16.04
N GLU A 22 7.07 6.08 16.94
CA GLU A 22 7.06 6.48 18.36
C GLU A 22 8.36 6.10 19.10
N ARG A 23 9.05 5.05 18.65
CA ARG A 23 10.35 4.62 19.17
C ARG A 23 11.54 5.30 18.50
N GLY A 24 11.29 6.26 17.59
CA GLY A 24 12.31 7.02 16.88
C GLY A 24 12.90 6.32 15.66
N GLU A 25 12.30 5.22 15.18
CA GLU A 25 12.73 4.61 13.92
C GLU A 25 12.30 5.51 12.74
N THR A 26 13.20 5.70 11.78
CA THR A 26 12.96 6.53 10.60
C THR A 26 12.62 5.72 9.35
N GLU A 27 12.87 4.41 9.38
CA GLU A 27 12.72 3.54 8.21
C GLU A 27 11.93 2.27 8.54
N GLY A 28 10.95 1.97 7.69
CA GLY A 28 10.15 0.76 7.81
C GLY A 28 10.96 -0.48 7.46
N ARG A 29 11.04 -1.44 8.38
CA ARG A 29 11.76 -2.71 8.12
C ARG A 29 11.01 -3.65 7.19
N LYS A 30 9.71 -3.40 6.99
CA LYS A 30 8.82 -4.30 6.25
C LYS A 30 8.49 -3.71 4.89
N LEU A 31 9.00 -4.35 3.84
CA LEU A 31 8.63 -4.03 2.46
C LEU A 31 7.18 -4.42 2.22
N ARG A 32 6.40 -3.46 1.72
CA ARG A 32 5.01 -3.65 1.31
C ARG A 32 4.89 -3.26 -0.16
N PRO A 33 4.27 -4.10 -1.01
CA PRO A 33 3.89 -3.66 -2.33
C PRO A 33 2.80 -2.58 -2.18
N ILE A 34 3.02 -1.45 -2.83
CA ILE A 34 2.08 -0.34 -2.86
C ILE A 34 1.92 0.15 -4.30
N CYS A 35 0.75 0.67 -4.64
CA CYS A 35 0.50 1.30 -5.93
C CYS A 35 0.63 2.82 -5.81
N VAL A 36 1.38 3.45 -6.71
CA VAL A 36 1.42 4.91 -6.86
C VAL A 36 0.13 5.34 -7.54
N VAL A 37 -0.74 6.04 -6.81
CA VAL A 37 -2.01 6.55 -7.35
C VAL A 37 -1.79 7.86 -8.09
N VAL A 38 -1.00 8.75 -7.50
CA VAL A 38 -0.69 10.07 -8.05
C VAL A 38 0.75 10.42 -7.72
N ALA A 39 1.46 11.01 -8.67
CA ALA A 39 2.73 11.69 -8.46
C ALA A 39 2.61 13.13 -8.97
N VAL A 40 2.59 14.11 -8.07
CA VAL A 40 2.53 15.53 -8.44
C VAL A 40 3.81 16.22 -8.00
N ARG A 41 4.44 16.94 -8.92
CA ARG A 41 5.53 17.84 -8.55
C ARG A 41 4.93 19.13 -7.97
N GLY A 42 5.25 19.40 -6.71
CA GLY A 42 4.84 20.63 -6.05
C GLY A 42 5.49 21.83 -6.73
N ALA A 43 4.68 22.80 -7.13
CA ALA A 43 5.15 24.01 -7.80
C ALA A 43 5.95 24.93 -6.86
N ASN A 44 5.69 24.84 -5.55
CA ASN A 44 6.24 25.77 -4.55
C ASN A 44 7.45 25.21 -3.78
N ASP A 45 7.55 23.88 -3.61
CA ASP A 45 8.60 23.23 -2.83
C ASP A 45 9.60 22.43 -3.69
N GLY A 46 9.30 22.26 -4.98
CA GLY A 46 10.11 21.45 -5.89
C GLY A 46 10.10 19.95 -5.57
N LEU A 47 9.32 19.51 -4.58
CA LEU A 47 9.22 18.12 -4.14
C LEU A 47 8.19 17.36 -4.97
N THR A 48 8.31 16.03 -4.99
CA THR A 48 7.30 15.16 -5.60
C THR A 48 6.41 14.58 -4.51
N HIS A 49 5.15 14.98 -4.51
CA HIS A 49 4.11 14.46 -3.63
C HIS A 49 3.53 13.18 -4.23
N LEU A 50 3.57 12.09 -3.47
CA LEU A 50 3.07 10.79 -3.88
C LEU A 50 1.84 10.40 -3.05
N ALA A 51 0.74 10.08 -3.73
CA ALA A 51 -0.37 9.37 -3.11
C ALA A 51 -0.19 7.87 -3.32
N LEU A 52 -0.14 7.11 -2.24
CA LEU A 52 0.21 5.69 -2.23
C LEU A 52 -0.98 4.85 -1.75
N LEU A 53 -1.30 3.76 -2.46
CA LEU A 53 -2.33 2.81 -2.09
C LEU A 53 -1.69 1.50 -1.64
N ALA A 54 -1.89 1.14 -0.38
CA ALA A 54 -1.41 -0.11 0.17
C ALA A 54 -2.14 -1.31 -0.48
N ILE A 55 -1.37 -2.31 -0.92
CA ILE A 55 -1.91 -3.56 -1.45
C ILE A 55 -1.93 -4.59 -0.33
N THR A 56 -3.09 -5.20 -0.09
CA THR A 56 -3.26 -6.29 0.87
C THR A 56 -3.97 -7.46 0.21
N THR A 57 -3.55 -8.68 0.54
CA THR A 57 -4.23 -9.92 0.15
C THR A 57 -5.26 -10.37 1.18
N GLN A 58 -5.28 -9.75 2.37
CA GLN A 58 -6.21 -10.11 3.42
C GLN A 58 -7.54 -9.36 3.22
N PRO A 59 -8.68 -10.06 3.29
CA PRO A 59 -9.97 -9.40 3.28
C PRO A 59 -10.09 -8.52 4.54
N PRO A 60 -10.77 -7.36 4.44
CA PRO A 60 -10.99 -6.49 5.59
C PRO A 60 -11.82 -7.21 6.65
N GLN A 61 -11.40 -7.13 7.91
CA GLN A 61 -12.15 -7.70 9.02
C GLN A 61 -13.40 -6.85 9.29
N ALA A 62 -14.46 -7.45 9.84
CA ALA A 62 -15.72 -6.74 10.08
C ALA A 62 -15.55 -5.51 11.00
N GLU A 63 -14.52 -5.53 11.86
CA GLU A 63 -14.17 -4.48 12.82
C GLU A 63 -13.31 -3.35 12.21
N ASP A 64 -12.64 -3.60 11.08
CA ASP A 64 -11.94 -2.56 10.28
C ASP A 64 -12.90 -1.53 9.68
N ARG A 65 -14.21 -1.73 9.81
CA ARG A 65 -15.24 -0.76 9.39
C ARG A 65 -15.20 0.53 10.21
N LEU A 66 -14.62 0.53 11.40
CA LEU A 66 -14.43 1.74 12.21
C LEU A 66 -13.30 2.63 11.65
N GLY A 67 -12.33 2.05 10.96
CA GLY A 67 -11.37 2.76 10.10
C GLY A 67 -11.88 2.77 8.66
N SER A 68 -12.92 3.53 8.36
CA SER A 68 -13.57 3.55 7.04
C SER A 68 -12.55 3.71 5.90
N PHE A 69 -12.20 2.60 5.23
CA PHE A 69 -11.55 2.63 3.92
C PHE A 69 -12.60 3.08 2.91
N ARG A 70 -12.73 4.40 2.74
CA ARG A 70 -13.68 5.03 1.81
C ARG A 70 -13.49 4.53 0.37
N TYR A 71 -12.27 4.11 0.03
CA TYR A 71 -11.92 3.62 -1.30
C TYR A 71 -11.25 2.24 -1.19
N ARG A 72 -11.79 1.27 -1.92
CA ARG A 72 -11.24 -0.09 -2.08
C ARG A 72 -11.16 -0.40 -3.57
N VAL A 73 -10.02 -0.88 -4.02
CA VAL A 73 -9.82 -1.38 -5.39
C VAL A 73 -9.52 -2.87 -5.28
N SER A 74 -10.38 -3.71 -5.84
CA SER A 74 -10.14 -5.15 -5.94
C SER A 74 -9.58 -5.47 -7.32
N THR A 75 -8.38 -6.05 -7.36
CA THR A 75 -7.89 -6.70 -8.58
C THR A 75 -8.54 -8.07 -8.67
N GLY A 76 -9.25 -8.35 -9.77
CA GLY A 76 -9.91 -9.63 -10.00
C GLY A 76 -8.90 -10.73 -10.31
N TRP A 77 -8.24 -11.28 -9.29
CA TRP A 77 -7.56 -12.56 -9.43
C TRP A 77 -8.62 -13.67 -9.47
N PRO A 78 -8.54 -14.67 -10.37
CA PRO A 78 -9.42 -15.82 -10.29
C PRO A 78 -9.20 -16.46 -8.91
N GLN A 79 -10.23 -16.44 -8.08
CA GLN A 79 -10.22 -17.06 -6.76
C GLN A 79 -9.81 -18.53 -6.98
N ARG A 80 -8.76 -19.00 -6.30
CA ARG A 80 -8.47 -20.44 -6.31
C ARG A 80 -9.71 -21.15 -5.76
N PRO A 81 -10.23 -22.19 -6.45
CA PRO A 81 -11.36 -22.93 -5.93
C PRO A 81 -11.05 -23.44 -4.53
N GLN A 82 -11.96 -23.21 -3.57
CA GLN A 82 -11.83 -23.65 -2.17
C GLN A 82 -11.42 -25.13 -2.06
N ALA A 83 -11.89 -25.97 -3.00
CA ALA A 83 -11.57 -27.39 -3.11
C ALA A 83 -10.07 -27.74 -3.24
N LEU A 84 -9.20 -26.78 -3.60
CA LEU A 84 -7.76 -26.99 -3.70
C LEU A 84 -7.01 -26.67 -2.38
N LEU A 85 -7.65 -25.93 -1.46
CA LEU A 85 -7.07 -25.56 -0.17
C LEU A 85 -7.28 -26.65 0.89
N ASP A 86 -8.35 -27.46 0.74
CA ASP A 86 -8.74 -28.51 1.71
C ASP A 86 -7.94 -29.83 1.54
N ARG A 87 -6.93 -29.88 0.65
CA ARG A 87 -6.08 -31.05 0.39
C ARG A 87 -4.67 -30.97 1.01
N ARG A 88 -4.52 -30.31 2.16
CA ARG A 88 -3.26 -30.30 2.92
C ARG A 88 -3.47 -30.82 4.33
#